data_AF-A0A8J7DUL1-F1
#
_entry.id   AF-A0A8J7DUL1-F1
#
_cell.length_a   1.000
_cell.length_b   1.000
_cell.length_c   1.000
_cell.angle_alpha   90.00
_cell.angle_beta   90.00
_cell.angle_gamma   90.00
#
_symmetry.space_group_name_H-M   'P 1'
#
loop_
_entity.id
_entity.type
_entity.pdbx_description
1 polymer ?
#
loop_
_entity_poly.entity_id
_entity_poly.type
_entity_poly.pdbx_seq_one_letter_code
_entity_poly.pdbx_strand_id
1 'polypeptide(L)'
;MTQATPLAPSSLELALLEKLKAVGGTCDALTALPIEQKRSLRQRERACQILRDRGWLDYDHDIAQFGLTLTGKTLLKLSLSVWPVTPDELLILRSCLGGRIHPGQIHRRVPVYDRQRLLEGLAEQGVIVVYKRAIANLHLTALGKQNLVRG
;
A
#
# COMPACT_ATOMS: atom_id res chain seq x y z
N MET A 1 -33.24 5.28 0.75
CA MET A 1 -32.32 5.99 1.67
C MET A 1 -32.08 5.09 2.86
N THR A 2 -30.98 4.35 2.87
CA THR A 2 -30.71 3.36 3.93
C THR A 2 -29.82 4.03 4.97
N GLN A 3 -30.41 4.51 6.07
CA GLN A 3 -29.64 4.92 7.24
C GLN A 3 -28.99 3.67 7.83
N ALA A 4 -27.68 3.52 7.62
CA ALA A 4 -26.89 2.52 8.34
C ALA A 4 -26.67 3.03 9.77
N THR A 5 -27.31 2.36 10.72
CA THR A 5 -27.05 2.51 12.15
C THR A 5 -25.54 2.48 12.43
N PRO A 6 -24.96 3.39 13.24
CA PRO A 6 -23.56 3.30 13.59
C PRO A 6 -23.38 2.13 14.56
N LEU A 7 -23.08 0.95 14.01
CA LEU A 7 -22.66 -0.19 14.80
C LEU A 7 -21.40 0.21 15.56
N ALA A 8 -21.41 0.02 16.88
CA ALA A 8 -20.23 0.22 17.71
C ALA A 8 -19.02 -0.49 17.10
N PRO A 9 -17.82 0.11 17.12
CA PRO A 9 -16.64 -0.50 16.56
C PRO A 9 -16.28 -1.79 17.30
N SER A 10 -15.80 -2.78 16.54
CA SER A 10 -15.27 -4.01 17.13
C SER A 10 -14.01 -3.71 17.96
N SER A 11 -13.60 -4.63 18.84
CA SER A 11 -12.39 -4.47 19.65
C SER A 11 -11.13 -4.29 18.80
N LEU A 12 -11.08 -4.87 17.59
CA LEU A 12 -9.98 -4.69 16.65
C LEU A 12 -10.00 -3.31 15.99
N GLU A 13 -11.20 -2.85 15.61
CA GLU A 13 -11.40 -1.52 15.03
C GLU A 13 -11.02 -0.42 16.03
N LEU A 14 -11.44 -0.54 17.29
CA LEU A 14 -11.03 0.37 18.37
C LEU A 14 -9.52 0.35 18.57
N ALA A 15 -8.91 -0.83 18.70
CA ALA A 15 -7.47 -0.94 18.89
C ALA A 15 -6.68 -0.30 17.72
N LEU A 16 -7.16 -0.43 16.48
CA LEU A 16 -6.57 0.23 15.31
C LEU A 16 -6.60 1.75 15.45
N LEU A 17 -7.77 2.30 15.77
CA LEU A 17 -7.96 3.74 15.90
C LEU A 17 -7.17 4.34 17.07
N GLU A 18 -7.17 3.67 18.22
CA GLU A 18 -6.44 4.07 19.42
C GLU A 18 -4.93 4.06 19.18
N LYS A 19 -4.39 2.98 18.59
CA LYS A 19 -2.95 2.90 18.27
C LYS A 19 -2.58 3.91 17.19
N LEU A 20 -3.43 4.13 16.18
CA LEU A 20 -3.19 5.17 15.17
C LEU A 20 -3.19 6.58 15.79
N LYS A 21 -4.11 6.86 16.72
CA LYS A 21 -4.12 8.12 17.49
C LYS A 21 -2.86 8.27 18.34
N ALA A 22 -2.42 7.20 19.01
CA ALA A 22 -1.24 7.20 19.88
C ALA A 22 0.06 7.52 19.11
N VAL A 23 0.15 7.14 17.83
CA VAL A 23 1.30 7.48 16.97
C VAL A 23 1.16 8.84 16.26
N GLY A 24 0.22 9.69 16.67
CA GLY A 24 0.02 11.03 16.10
C GLY A 24 -1.11 11.13 15.07
N GLY A 25 -1.87 10.06 14.85
CA GLY A 25 -3.02 10.02 13.94
C GLY A 25 -2.67 9.69 12.49
N THR A 26 -1.41 9.38 12.20
CA THR A 26 -0.91 8.98 10.87
C THR A 26 0.08 7.83 11.00
N CYS A 27 0.11 6.92 10.04
CA CYS A 27 1.07 5.81 9.99
C CYS A 27 1.33 5.35 8.56
N ASP A 28 2.60 5.20 8.20
CA ASP A 28 3.00 4.89 6.82
C ASP A 28 2.56 3.50 6.35
N ALA A 29 2.43 2.52 7.26
CA ALA A 29 2.07 1.16 6.91
C ALA A 29 1.25 0.48 8.01
N LEU A 30 0.25 -0.31 7.61
CA LEU A 30 -0.60 -1.06 8.55
C LEU A 30 0.23 -2.05 9.41
N THR A 31 1.31 -2.59 8.85
CA THR A 31 2.22 -3.49 9.55
C THR A 31 3.07 -2.79 10.61
N ALA A 32 3.24 -1.46 10.52
CA ALA A 32 4.00 -0.68 11.49
C ALA A 32 3.16 -0.32 12.73
N LEU A 33 1.83 -0.45 12.67
CA LEU A 33 0.98 -0.19 13.83
C LEU A 33 1.18 -1.29 14.91
N PRO A 34 1.57 -0.91 16.14
CA PRO A 34 1.83 -1.84 17.23
C PRO A 34 0.50 -2.35 17.83
N ILE A 35 -0.17 -3.24 17.11
CA ILE A 35 -1.40 -3.91 17.57
C ILE A 35 -0.99 -5.24 18.19
N GLU A 36 -1.17 -5.34 19.51
CA GLU A 36 -0.68 -6.42 20.38
C GLU A 36 -1.37 -7.78 20.18
N GLN A 37 -2.25 -7.94 19.18
CA GLN A 37 -3.04 -9.15 19.06
C GLN A 37 -2.55 -10.10 17.95
N LYS A 38 -2.68 -11.41 18.23
CA LYS A 38 -2.57 -12.58 17.31
C LYS A 38 -3.44 -12.51 16.04
N ARG A 39 -4.02 -11.36 15.72
CA ARG A 39 -4.91 -11.16 14.56
C ARG A 39 -4.08 -11.08 13.29
N SER A 40 -4.52 -11.82 12.27
CA SER A 40 -3.83 -11.86 10.98
C SER A 40 -3.90 -10.51 10.27
N LEU A 41 -2.94 -10.24 9.39
CA LEU A 41 -2.92 -9.02 8.58
C LEU A 41 -4.23 -8.82 7.80
N ARG A 42 -4.81 -9.92 7.29
CA ARG A 42 -6.09 -9.92 6.58
C ARG A 42 -7.26 -9.41 7.44
N GLN A 43 -7.27 -9.75 8.73
CA GLN A 43 -8.29 -9.24 9.66
C GLN A 43 -8.11 -7.73 9.90
N ARG A 44 -6.86 -7.28 10.01
CA ARG A 44 -6.52 -5.86 10.15
C ARG A 44 -6.92 -5.06 8.90
N GLU A 45 -6.62 -5.57 7.71
CA GLU A 45 -7.03 -4.97 6.42
C GLU A 45 -8.56 -4.82 6.32
N ARG A 46 -9.30 -5.88 6.69
CA ARG A 46 -10.77 -5.84 6.70
C ARG A 46 -11.31 -4.80 7.70
N ALA A 47 -10.70 -4.69 8.88
CA ALA A 47 -11.08 -3.69 9.85
C ALA A 47 -10.79 -2.26 9.35
N CYS A 48 -9.64 -2.03 8.70
CA CYS A 48 -9.35 -0.75 8.04
C CYS A 48 -10.41 -0.41 6.98
N GLN A 49 -10.83 -1.38 6.16
CA GLN A 49 -11.88 -1.18 5.17
C GLN A 49 -13.20 -0.75 5.82
N ILE A 50 -13.65 -1.46 6.86
CA ILE A 50 -14.87 -1.10 7.60
C ILE A 50 -14.77 0.31 8.19
N LEU A 51 -13.62 0.67 8.76
CA LEU A 51 -13.40 2.00 9.34
C LEU A 51 -13.36 3.11 8.28
N ARG A 52 -12.85 2.82 7.09
CA ARG A 52 -12.90 3.73 5.94
C ARG A 52 -14.33 3.89 5.42
N ASP A 53 -15.09 2.82 5.32
CA ASP A 53 -16.50 2.85 4.90
C ASP A 53 -17.35 3.68 5.89
N ARG A 54 -16.96 3.72 7.16
CA ARG A 54 -17.53 4.59 8.20
C ARG A 54 -17.00 6.03 8.19
N GLY A 55 -15.98 6.31 7.37
CA GLY A 55 -15.32 7.60 7.26
C GLY A 55 -14.45 7.96 8.45
N TRP A 56 -13.97 6.99 9.24
CA TRP A 56 -13.20 7.25 10.47
C TRP A 56 -11.69 7.27 10.26
N LEU A 57 -11.22 6.59 9.23
CA LEU A 57 -9.84 6.69 8.74
C LEU A 57 -9.86 6.67 7.22
N ASP A 58 -8.78 7.11 6.61
CA ASP A 58 -8.53 6.92 5.19
C ASP A 58 -7.10 6.40 4.98
N TYR A 59 -6.84 5.85 3.81
CA TYR A 59 -5.56 5.24 3.47
C TYR A 59 -5.37 5.08 1.97
N ASP A 60 -4.11 5.02 1.58
CA ASP A 60 -3.66 4.69 0.24
C ASP A 60 -3.25 3.23 0.13
N HIS A 61 -2.86 2.83 -1.08
CA HIS A 61 -2.34 1.51 -1.35
C HIS A 61 -1.02 1.57 -2.10
N ASP A 62 0.01 1.03 -1.48
CA ASP A 62 1.31 0.86 -2.10
C ASP A 62 1.40 -0.48 -2.83
N ILE A 63 2.15 -0.50 -3.93
CA ILE A 63 2.51 -1.75 -4.60
C ILE A 63 3.41 -2.55 -3.65
N ALA A 64 2.94 -3.73 -3.25
CA ALA A 64 3.63 -4.60 -2.31
C ALA A 64 4.32 -5.76 -3.01
N GLN A 65 3.81 -6.22 -4.16
CA GLN A 65 4.42 -7.28 -4.96
C GLN A 65 4.11 -7.08 -6.43
N PHE A 66 5.13 -7.23 -7.27
CA PHE A 66 5.04 -6.99 -8.71
C PHE A 66 6.03 -7.87 -9.48
N GLY A 67 5.90 -7.92 -10.80
CA GLY A 67 6.85 -8.59 -11.68
C GLY A 67 6.65 -8.17 -13.14
N LEU A 68 7.51 -8.65 -14.05
CA LEU A 68 7.41 -8.29 -15.46
C LEU A 68 6.20 -8.94 -16.14
N THR A 69 5.54 -8.18 -17.00
CA THR A 69 4.64 -8.73 -18.03
C THR A 69 5.45 -9.42 -19.13
N LEU A 70 4.77 -10.13 -20.04
CA LEU A 70 5.42 -10.63 -21.25
C LEU A 70 6.01 -9.46 -22.08
N THR A 71 5.25 -8.37 -22.20
CA THR A 71 5.68 -7.13 -22.87
C THR A 71 6.96 -6.58 -22.23
N GLY A 72 7.00 -6.43 -20.90
CA GLY A 72 8.18 -5.95 -20.20
C GLY A 72 9.41 -6.85 -20.41
N LYS A 73 9.23 -8.17 -20.40
CA LYS A 73 10.30 -9.13 -20.71
C LYS A 73 10.82 -8.99 -22.14
N THR A 74 9.93 -8.84 -23.10
CA THR A 74 10.30 -8.69 -24.52
C THR A 74 11.03 -7.38 -24.75
N LEU A 75 10.52 -6.27 -24.21
CA LEU A 75 11.18 -4.96 -24.32
C LEU A 75 12.59 -5.01 -23.74
N LEU A 76 12.77 -5.53 -22.52
CA LEU A 76 14.10 -5.67 -21.90
C LEU A 76 15.11 -6.43 -22.76
N LYS A 77 14.67 -7.42 -23.56
CA LYS A 77 15.55 -8.22 -24.42
C LYS A 77 15.94 -7.50 -25.71
N LEU A 78 15.10 -6.63 -26.25
CA LEU A 78 15.26 -6.08 -27.60
C LEU A 78 16.29 -4.94 -27.72
N SER A 79 16.96 -4.55 -26.63
CA SER A 79 17.86 -3.38 -26.54
C SER A 79 17.15 -2.06 -26.91
N LEU A 80 17.08 -1.17 -25.93
CA LEU A 80 16.08 -0.12 -25.82
C LEU A 80 16.45 1.18 -26.53
N SER A 81 17.00 1.11 -27.75
CA SER A 81 17.30 2.33 -28.50
C SER A 81 16.06 3.19 -28.81
N VAL A 82 14.84 2.67 -28.59
CA VAL A 82 13.57 3.38 -28.86
C VAL A 82 12.59 3.39 -27.67
N TRP A 83 12.86 2.67 -26.57
CA TRP A 83 11.92 2.65 -25.43
C TRP A 83 12.31 3.72 -24.40
N PRO A 84 11.50 4.78 -24.18
CA PRO A 84 11.81 5.82 -23.21
C PRO A 84 11.66 5.28 -21.79
N VAL A 85 12.75 4.75 -21.25
CA VAL A 85 12.85 4.24 -19.88
C VAL A 85 14.04 4.89 -19.21
N THR A 86 13.80 5.42 -18.01
CA THR A 86 14.85 6.01 -17.19
C THR A 86 15.82 4.94 -16.68
N PRO A 87 17.06 5.32 -16.29
CA PRO A 87 17.99 4.39 -15.69
C PRO A 87 17.43 3.66 -14.46
N ASP A 88 16.62 4.33 -13.64
CA ASP A 88 16.03 3.75 -12.44
C ASP A 88 14.92 2.76 -12.75
N GLU A 89 14.02 3.08 -13.68
CA GLU A 89 13.02 2.13 -14.18
C GLU A 89 13.68 0.89 -14.80
N LEU A 90 14.77 1.07 -15.55
CA LEU A 90 15.52 -0.06 -16.10
C LEU A 90 16.09 -0.96 -15.00
N LEU A 91 16.58 -0.38 -13.91
CA LEU A 91 17.06 -1.14 -12.74
C LEU A 91 15.92 -1.90 -12.05
N ILE A 92 14.74 -1.31 -11.93
CA ILE A 92 13.53 -1.98 -11.40
C ILE A 92 13.20 -3.20 -12.28
N LEU A 93 13.07 -2.99 -13.59
CA LEU A 93 12.71 -4.03 -14.54
C LEU A 93 13.72 -5.18 -14.54
N ARG A 94 15.02 -4.88 -14.48
CA ARG A 94 16.08 -5.89 -14.35
C ARG A 94 16.00 -6.67 -13.03
N SER A 95 15.60 -6.03 -11.94
CA SER A 95 15.41 -6.69 -10.64
C SER A 95 14.32 -7.77 -10.69
N CYS A 96 13.37 -7.67 -11.64
CA CYS A 96 12.29 -8.63 -11.84
C CYS A 96 12.66 -9.84 -12.73
N LEU A 97 13.89 -9.93 -13.26
CA LEU A 97 14.27 -11.04 -14.16
C LEU A 97 14.16 -12.41 -13.48
N GLY A 98 14.38 -12.46 -12.15
CA GLY A 98 14.24 -13.67 -11.34
C GLY A 98 12.80 -14.03 -10.94
N GLY A 99 11.80 -13.23 -11.34
CA GLY A 99 10.40 -13.46 -11.03
C GLY A 99 9.74 -12.30 -10.29
N ARG A 100 8.75 -12.63 -9.45
CA ARG A 100 7.98 -11.65 -8.69
C ARG A 100 8.79 -11.17 -7.49
N ILE A 101 8.79 -9.88 -7.23
CA ILE A 101 9.57 -9.27 -6.16
C ILE A 101 8.73 -8.24 -5.37
N HIS A 102 9.26 -7.87 -4.21
CA HIS A 102 8.77 -6.78 -3.36
C HIS A 102 9.60 -5.50 -3.61
N PRO A 103 9.06 -4.29 -3.34
CA PRO A 103 9.82 -3.05 -3.51
C PRO A 103 11.15 -3.03 -2.73
N GLY A 104 11.24 -3.71 -1.59
CA GLY A 104 12.47 -3.84 -0.82
C GLY A 104 13.59 -4.61 -1.53
N GLN A 105 13.27 -5.42 -2.54
CA GLN A 105 14.22 -6.20 -3.32
C GLN A 105 14.69 -5.48 -4.59
N ILE A 106 14.17 -4.28 -4.88
CA ILE A 106 14.65 -3.44 -5.98
C ILE A 106 16.10 -3.07 -5.73
N HIS A 107 16.90 -3.04 -6.80
CA HIS A 107 18.29 -2.62 -6.78
C HIS A 107 18.51 -1.33 -5.95
N ARG A 108 19.45 -1.39 -4.99
CA ARG A 108 19.72 -0.33 -3.99
C ARG A 108 20.02 1.07 -4.54
N ARG A 109 20.35 1.19 -5.84
CA ARG A 109 20.58 2.49 -6.50
C ARG A 109 19.29 3.26 -6.75
N VAL A 110 18.16 2.56 -6.85
CA VAL A 110 16.85 3.21 -6.98
C VAL A 110 16.44 3.74 -5.61
N PRO A 111 16.29 5.06 -5.43
CA PRO A 111 15.96 5.65 -4.15
C PRO A 111 14.63 5.12 -3.61
N VAL A 112 14.57 4.85 -2.30
CA VAL A 112 13.38 4.23 -1.68
C VAL A 112 12.14 5.10 -1.87
N TYR A 113 12.28 6.42 -1.72
CA TYR A 113 11.20 7.39 -1.88
C TYR A 113 10.62 7.47 -3.30
N ASP A 114 11.39 7.09 -4.32
CA ASP A 114 10.94 7.11 -5.70
C ASP A 114 10.25 5.81 -6.14
N ARG A 115 10.44 4.71 -5.41
CA ARG A 115 10.04 3.37 -5.86
C ARG A 115 8.55 3.28 -6.18
N GLN A 116 7.66 3.79 -5.32
CA GLN A 116 6.22 3.69 -5.57
C GLN A 116 5.82 4.44 -6.83
N ARG A 117 6.26 5.70 -6.98
CA ARG A 117 5.99 6.51 -8.16
C ARG A 117 6.46 5.81 -9.45
N LEU A 118 7.68 5.27 -9.45
CA LEU A 118 8.22 4.56 -10.62
C LEU A 118 7.46 3.26 -10.90
N LEU A 119 7.06 2.52 -9.86
CA LEU A 119 6.28 1.29 -10.03
C LEU A 119 4.89 1.58 -10.61
N GLU A 120 4.21 2.63 -10.16
CA GLU A 120 2.92 3.02 -10.73
C GLU A 120 3.06 3.39 -12.21
N GLY A 121 4.06 4.21 -12.58
CA GLY A 121 4.31 4.55 -13.98
C GLY A 121 4.59 3.32 -14.85
N LEU A 122 5.40 2.37 -14.36
CA LEU A 122 5.67 1.12 -15.07
C LEU A 122 4.43 0.20 -15.17
N ALA A 123 3.55 0.23 -14.18
CA ALA A 123 2.30 -0.52 -14.20
C ALA A 123 1.32 0.09 -15.20
N GLU A 124 1.20 1.41 -15.24
CA GLU A 124 0.38 2.16 -16.21
C GLU A 124 0.84 1.92 -17.66
N GLN A 125 2.16 1.82 -17.87
CA GLN A 125 2.75 1.45 -19.17
C GLN A 125 2.54 -0.03 -19.54
N GLY A 126 2.01 -0.87 -18.64
CA GLY A 126 1.77 -2.29 -18.87
C GLY A 126 3.04 -3.16 -18.94
N VAL A 127 4.18 -2.65 -18.46
CA VAL A 127 5.46 -3.40 -18.49
C VAL A 127 5.71 -4.21 -17.24
N ILE A 128 5.07 -3.84 -16.14
CA ILE A 128 4.95 -4.67 -14.95
C ILE A 128 3.49 -4.99 -14.66
N VAL A 129 3.28 -6.09 -13.94
CA VAL A 129 2.00 -6.47 -13.37
C VAL A 129 2.09 -6.40 -11.85
N VAL A 130 1.10 -5.77 -11.23
CA VAL A 130 0.95 -5.70 -9.78
C VAL A 130 0.18 -6.92 -9.30
N TYR A 131 0.80 -7.71 -8.42
CA TYR A 131 0.18 -8.91 -7.84
C TYR A 131 -0.46 -8.64 -6.48
N LYS A 132 0.10 -7.68 -5.74
CA LYS A 132 -0.38 -7.34 -4.40
C LYS A 132 -0.19 -5.85 -4.14
N ARG A 133 -1.20 -5.25 -3.54
CA ARG A 133 -1.14 -3.94 -2.88
C ARG A 133 -1.25 -4.11 -1.37
N ALA A 134 -0.64 -3.21 -0.62
CA ALA A 134 -0.74 -3.16 0.84
C ALA A 134 -1.25 -1.79 1.28
N ILE A 135 -1.99 -1.76 2.39
CA ILE A 135 -2.50 -0.52 2.98
C ILE A 135 -1.31 0.33 3.47
N ALA A 136 -1.25 1.57 2.98
CA ALA A 136 -0.22 2.56 3.28
C ALA A 136 -0.84 3.92 3.63
N ASN A 137 -0.06 4.82 4.21
CA ASN A 137 -0.45 6.20 4.54
C ASN A 137 -1.79 6.30 5.31
N LEU A 138 -1.96 5.45 6.32
CA LEU A 138 -3.16 5.45 7.15
C LEU A 138 -3.23 6.77 7.92
N HIS A 139 -4.40 7.39 7.92
CA HIS A 139 -4.62 8.59 8.72
C HIS A 139 -6.05 8.67 9.26
N LEU A 140 -6.18 9.22 10.48
CA LEU A 140 -7.49 9.49 11.07
C LEU A 140 -8.14 10.68 10.39
N THR A 141 -9.40 10.52 9.99
CA THR A 141 -10.22 11.63 9.52
C THR A 141 -10.65 12.51 10.70
N ALA A 142 -11.19 13.69 10.40
CA ALA A 142 -11.82 14.55 11.42
C ALA A 142 -12.94 13.80 12.18
N LEU A 143 -13.74 13.00 11.45
CA LEU A 143 -14.83 12.21 12.04
C LEU A 143 -14.30 11.13 12.98
N GLY A 144 -13.25 10.41 12.59
CA GLY A 144 -12.63 9.39 13.45
C GLY A 144 -12.07 9.99 14.74
N LYS A 145 -11.40 11.16 14.64
CA LYS A 145 -10.89 11.87 15.82
C LYS A 145 -12.00 12.27 16.79
N GLN A 146 -13.13 12.77 16.28
CA GLN A 146 -14.26 13.19 17.12
C GLN A 146 -14.93 12.00 17.85
N ASN A 147 -15.07 10.86 17.17
CA ASN A 147 -15.69 9.68 17.77
C ASN A 147 -14.80 9.00 18.82
N LEU A 148 -13.47 9.15 18.72
CA LEU A 148 -12.51 8.67 19.74
C LEU A 148 -12.40 9.55 20.99
N VAL A 149 -13.10 10.69 21.04
CA VAL A 149 -13.13 11.60 22.21
C VAL A 149 -14.45 11.44 22.99
N ARG A 150 -15.45 10.77 22.40
CA ARG A 150 -16.78 10.60 22.98
C ARG A 150 -17.06 9.20 23.56
N GLY A 151 -16.10 8.28 23.46
CA GLY A 151 -16.14 6.96 24.11
C GLY A 151 -15.26 6.96 25.35
#